data_AF-A0A0F9I3W1-F1
#
_entry.id   AF-A0A0F9I3W1-F1
#
_cell.length_a   1.000
_cell.length_b   1.000
_cell.length_c   1.000
_cell.angle_alpha   90.00
_cell.angle_beta   90.00
_cell.angle_gamma   90.00
#
_symmetry.space_group_name_H-M   'P 1'
#
loop_
_entity.id
_entity.type
_entity.pdbx_description
1 polymer ?
#
loop_
_entity_poly.entity_id
_entity_poly.type
_entity_poly.pdbx_seq_one_letter_code
_entity_poly.pdbx_strand_id
1 'polypeptide(L)'
;VIELINQQENIKMITISDYVSQYNTQFSIIRMGESSWGEGGDFRVWKNPEHGWIWPYINASIIEFENILETNPNPSEWESRILKQTARELLLLEGSDWPFLLYTKQAKEYANQRFHHHHQRFLKLLWAAKNFNDRNRISLRELEEIESIDSCFQDVNIDYFKKRNV
;
A
#
# COMPACT_ATOMS: atom_id res chain seq x y z
N VAL A 1 -0.28 32.31 13.62
CA VAL A 1 -0.32 32.54 12.15
C VAL A 1 -1.75 32.55 11.63
N ILE A 2 -2.52 31.48 11.79
CA ILE A 2 -3.92 31.40 11.33
C ILE A 2 -4.78 32.55 11.89
N GLU A 3 -4.68 32.83 13.20
CA GLU A 3 -5.40 33.95 13.84
C GLU A 3 -4.98 35.32 13.30
N LEU A 4 -3.68 35.50 13.02
CA LEU A 4 -3.15 36.74 12.44
C LEU A 4 -3.65 36.93 11.01
N ILE A 5 -3.71 35.86 10.21
CA ILE A 5 -4.25 35.90 8.85
C ILE A 5 -5.74 36.23 8.87
N ASN A 6 -6.50 35.67 9.82
CA ASN A 6 -7.93 35.93 9.93
C ASN A 6 -8.27 37.41 10.26
N GLN A 7 -7.31 38.15 10.82
CA GLN A 7 -7.45 39.60 11.09
C GLN A 7 -7.09 40.47 9.89
N GLN A 8 -6.50 39.90 8.82
CA GLN A 8 -6.15 40.62 7.61
C GLN A 8 -7.32 40.60 6.61
N GLU A 9 -7.94 41.75 6.36
CA GLU A 9 -9.09 41.87 5.45
C GLU A 9 -8.76 41.49 4.00
N ASN A 10 -7.48 41.55 3.61
CA ASN A 10 -7.00 41.26 2.26
C ASN A 10 -6.52 39.82 2.05
N ILE A 11 -6.57 38.94 3.06
CA ILE A 11 -6.16 37.53 2.94
C ILE A 11 -7.34 36.63 3.32
N LYS A 12 -7.83 35.86 2.35
CA LYS A 12 -8.89 34.87 2.58
C LYS A 12 -8.29 33.48 2.74
N MET A 13 -8.51 32.86 3.90
CA MET A 13 -8.28 31.42 4.06
C MET A 13 -9.39 30.64 3.34
N ILE A 14 -8.99 29.68 2.51
CA ILE A 14 -9.90 28.88 1.70
C ILE A 14 -9.38 27.46 1.63
N THR A 15 -10.28 26.48 1.61
CA THR A 15 -9.89 25.09 1.35
C THR A 15 -9.54 24.91 -0.12
N ILE A 16 -8.69 23.94 -0.43
CA ILE A 16 -8.35 23.65 -1.84
C ILE A 16 -9.63 23.26 -2.61
N SER A 17 -10.53 22.49 -2.00
CA SER A 17 -11.79 22.07 -2.62
C SER A 17 -12.69 23.26 -2.99
N ASP A 18 -12.85 24.24 -2.09
CA ASP A 18 -13.64 25.45 -2.38
C ASP A 18 -12.98 26.32 -3.45
N TYR A 19 -11.65 26.44 -3.42
CA TYR A 19 -10.90 27.19 -4.42
C TYR A 19 -11.05 26.55 -5.81
N VAL A 20 -10.89 25.23 -5.91
CA VAL A 20 -11.08 24.49 -7.17
C VAL A 20 -12.52 24.61 -7.66
N SER A 21 -13.51 24.50 -6.76
CA SER A 21 -14.92 24.69 -7.12
C SER A 21 -15.20 26.07 -7.73
N GLN A 22 -14.62 27.12 -7.16
CA GLN A 22 -14.92 28.51 -7.55
C GLN A 22 -14.12 28.98 -8.76
N TYR A 23 -12.89 28.48 -8.94
CA TYR A 23 -11.92 29.06 -9.86
C TYR A 23 -11.42 28.10 -10.96
N ASN A 24 -11.93 26.87 -11.06
CA ASN A 24 -11.41 25.88 -12.03
C ASN A 24 -11.39 26.35 -13.49
N THR A 25 -12.32 27.22 -13.90
CA THR A 25 -12.38 27.75 -15.28
C THR A 25 -11.19 28.66 -15.63
N GLN A 26 -10.42 29.09 -14.63
CA GLN A 26 -9.25 29.97 -14.78
C GLN A 26 -7.93 29.20 -14.76
N PHE A 27 -7.97 27.87 -14.60
CA PHE A 27 -6.76 27.08 -14.43
C PHE A 27 -6.00 26.89 -15.75
N SER A 28 -4.70 27.17 -15.71
CA SER A 28 -3.78 26.79 -16.78
C SER A 28 -3.49 25.29 -16.73
N ILE A 29 -3.26 24.70 -17.90
CA ILE A 29 -2.91 23.28 -18.04
C ILE A 29 -1.39 23.16 -18.24
N ILE A 30 -0.77 22.24 -17.49
CA ILE A 30 0.65 21.89 -17.60
C ILE A 30 0.82 20.38 -17.68
N ARG A 31 1.82 19.93 -18.45
CA ARG A 31 2.27 18.53 -18.44
C ARG A 31 3.38 18.34 -17.42
N MET A 32 3.16 17.47 -16.45
CA MET A 32 4.14 17.13 -15.42
C MET A 32 5.12 16.07 -15.91
N GLY A 33 6.39 16.22 -15.54
CA GLY A 33 7.39 15.16 -15.63
C GLY A 33 7.42 14.31 -14.36
N GLU A 34 8.18 13.20 -14.40
CA GLU A 34 8.46 12.40 -13.21
C GLU A 34 9.16 13.25 -12.16
N SER A 35 8.60 13.29 -10.96
CA SER A 35 9.16 14.07 -9.85
C SER A 35 8.66 13.56 -8.51
N SER A 36 9.38 13.92 -7.47
CA SER A 36 8.92 13.81 -6.09
C SER A 36 9.25 15.10 -5.34
N TRP A 37 8.70 15.25 -4.14
CA TRP A 37 9.12 16.26 -3.17
C TRP A 37 10.30 15.81 -2.28
N GLY A 38 10.89 14.66 -2.58
CA GLY A 38 12.03 14.09 -1.85
C GLY A 38 13.36 14.71 -2.27
N GLU A 39 14.45 14.14 -1.75
CA GLU A 39 15.81 14.58 -2.10
C GLU A 39 16.05 14.54 -3.62
N GLY A 40 16.52 15.65 -4.18
CA GLY A 40 16.83 15.76 -5.61
C GLY A 40 15.60 15.92 -6.52
N GLY A 41 14.38 15.93 -5.99
CA GLY A 41 13.16 16.12 -6.77
C GLY A 41 12.81 14.95 -7.69
N ASP A 42 13.50 13.82 -7.57
CA ASP A 42 13.33 12.61 -8.39
C ASP A 42 13.04 11.38 -7.49
N PHE A 43 13.20 10.17 -8.02
CA PHE A 43 12.89 8.94 -7.29
C PHE A 43 14.07 8.31 -6.54
N ARG A 44 15.24 8.96 -6.44
CA ARG A 44 16.47 8.37 -5.87
C ARG A 44 16.33 7.84 -4.45
N VAL A 45 15.41 8.43 -3.66
CA VAL A 45 15.11 8.02 -2.28
C VAL A 45 14.47 6.63 -2.24
N TRP A 46 13.68 6.27 -3.26
CA TRP A 46 12.93 5.01 -3.32
C TRP A 46 13.51 4.01 -4.36
N LYS A 47 14.16 4.52 -5.40
CA LYS A 47 14.79 3.76 -6.49
C LYS A 47 16.32 3.85 -6.38
N ASN A 48 16.85 3.30 -5.30
CA ASN A 48 18.28 3.25 -5.03
C ASN A 48 18.84 1.82 -5.18
N PRO A 49 20.05 1.61 -5.73
CA PRO A 49 20.66 0.28 -5.78
C PRO A 49 20.80 -0.43 -4.43
N GLU A 50 21.01 0.29 -3.32
CA GLU A 50 21.20 -0.31 -1.98
C GLU A 50 19.95 -1.03 -1.45
N HIS A 51 18.76 -0.55 -1.83
CA HIS A 51 17.48 -1.11 -1.39
C HIS A 51 16.54 -1.47 -2.55
N GLY A 52 17.05 -1.47 -3.77
CA GLY A 52 16.28 -1.80 -4.97
C GLY A 52 15.79 -3.25 -4.99
N TRP A 53 16.32 -4.10 -4.11
CA TRP A 53 15.85 -5.46 -3.88
C TRP A 53 14.39 -5.52 -3.40
N ILE A 54 13.82 -4.44 -2.87
CA ILE A 54 12.40 -4.38 -2.46
C ILE A 54 11.46 -4.58 -3.66
N TRP A 55 11.78 -3.98 -4.80
CA TRP A 55 10.85 -3.91 -5.93
C TRP A 55 10.51 -5.27 -6.55
N PRO A 56 11.47 -6.19 -6.78
CA PRO A 56 11.14 -7.55 -7.22
C PRO A 56 10.18 -8.29 -6.28
N TYR A 57 10.28 -8.10 -4.97
CA TYR A 57 9.43 -8.76 -3.98
C TYR A 57 7.99 -8.22 -4.04
N ILE A 58 7.83 -6.90 -4.11
CA ILE A 58 6.52 -6.26 -4.28
C ILE A 58 5.88 -6.71 -5.60
N ASN A 59 6.60 -6.55 -6.72
CA ASN A 59 6.07 -6.85 -8.05
C ASN A 59 5.66 -8.33 -8.20
N ALA A 60 6.47 -9.26 -7.67
CA ALA A 60 6.12 -10.68 -7.68
C ALA A 60 4.89 -10.98 -6.81
N SER A 61 4.78 -10.34 -5.63
CA SER A 61 3.64 -10.50 -4.73
C SER A 61 2.34 -10.01 -5.36
N ILE A 62 2.36 -8.87 -6.06
CA ILE A 62 1.21 -8.35 -6.82
C ILE A 62 0.74 -9.39 -7.84
N ILE A 63 1.66 -9.86 -8.71
CA ILE A 63 1.32 -10.81 -9.79
C ILE A 63 0.76 -12.12 -9.23
N GLU A 64 1.39 -12.67 -8.18
CA GLU A 64 0.92 -13.90 -7.57
C GLU A 64 -0.48 -13.73 -6.95
N PHE A 65 -0.76 -12.58 -6.32
CA PHE A 65 -2.06 -12.33 -5.74
C PHE A 65 -3.15 -12.14 -6.81
N GLU A 66 -2.83 -11.44 -7.90
CA GLU A 66 -3.72 -11.33 -9.07
C GLU A 66 -4.11 -12.71 -9.61
N ASN A 67 -3.14 -13.62 -9.77
CA ASN A 67 -3.37 -14.99 -10.26
C ASN A 67 -4.28 -15.80 -9.31
N ILE A 68 -4.10 -15.64 -7.99
CA ILE A 68 -4.97 -16.27 -7.00
C ILE A 68 -6.40 -15.76 -7.11
N LEU A 69 -6.59 -14.45 -7.27
CA LEU A 69 -7.94 -13.86 -7.38
C LEU A 69 -8.63 -14.24 -8.69
N GLU A 70 -7.88 -14.39 -9.79
CA GLU A 70 -8.41 -14.85 -11.07
C GLU A 70 -8.96 -16.28 -11.00
N THR A 71 -8.26 -17.17 -10.28
CA THR A 71 -8.64 -18.59 -10.12
C THR A 71 -9.71 -18.81 -9.04
N ASN A 72 -10.02 -17.79 -8.23
CA ASN A 72 -10.98 -17.85 -7.13
C ASN A 72 -12.01 -16.70 -7.21
N PRO A 73 -12.89 -16.68 -8.25
CA PRO A 73 -13.79 -15.56 -8.49
C PRO A 73 -14.92 -15.42 -7.45
N ASN A 74 -15.29 -16.52 -6.78
CA ASN A 74 -16.39 -16.56 -5.80
C ASN A 74 -15.92 -17.26 -4.51
N PRO A 75 -15.06 -16.61 -3.71
CA PRO A 75 -14.56 -17.21 -2.49
C PRO A 75 -15.70 -17.36 -1.46
N SER A 76 -15.71 -18.49 -0.75
CA SER A 76 -16.51 -18.67 0.46
C SER A 76 -16.08 -17.69 1.56
N GLU A 77 -16.82 -17.63 2.67
CA GLU A 77 -16.52 -16.73 3.79
C GLU A 77 -15.11 -16.94 4.36
N TRP A 78 -14.70 -18.20 4.54
CA TRP A 78 -13.37 -18.55 5.03
C TRP A 78 -12.27 -18.12 4.05
N GLU A 79 -12.46 -18.38 2.76
CA GLU A 79 -11.52 -18.02 1.70
C GLU A 79 -11.41 -16.50 1.58
N SER A 80 -12.55 -15.80 1.66
CA SER A 80 -12.61 -14.33 1.65
C SER A 80 -11.85 -13.73 2.82
N ARG A 81 -11.96 -14.30 4.03
CA ARG A 81 -11.21 -13.85 5.20
C ARG A 81 -9.69 -13.95 4.98
N ILE A 82 -9.21 -15.08 4.46
CA ILE A 82 -7.79 -15.27 4.10
C ILE A 82 -7.37 -14.24 3.04
N LEU A 83 -8.12 -14.11 1.94
CA LEU A 83 -7.79 -13.19 0.83
C LEU A 83 -7.77 -11.72 1.29
N LYS A 84 -8.66 -11.32 2.20
CA LYS A 84 -8.65 -9.99 2.80
C LYS A 84 -7.39 -9.75 3.63
N GLN A 85 -6.96 -10.73 4.43
CA GLN A 85 -5.70 -10.60 5.16
C GLN A 85 -4.50 -10.59 4.20
N THR A 86 -4.50 -11.40 3.13
CA THR A 86 -3.46 -11.36 2.08
C THR A 86 -3.35 -9.96 1.46
N ALA A 87 -4.50 -9.33 1.17
CA ALA A 87 -4.54 -7.97 0.63
C ALA A 87 -3.94 -6.93 1.61
N ARG A 88 -4.19 -7.06 2.92
CA ARG A 88 -3.58 -6.17 3.93
C ARG A 88 -2.07 -6.34 3.99
N GLU A 89 -1.56 -7.57 4.00
CA GLU A 89 -0.12 -7.80 4.00
C GLU A 89 0.55 -7.24 2.74
N LEU A 90 -0.11 -7.31 1.57
CA LEU A 90 0.38 -6.70 0.35
C LEU A 90 0.42 -5.16 0.45
N LEU A 91 -0.64 -4.53 0.94
CA LEU A 91 -0.66 -3.06 1.17
C LEU A 91 0.44 -2.61 2.14
N LEU A 92 0.65 -3.38 3.22
CA LEU A 92 1.69 -3.10 4.20
C LEU A 92 3.09 -3.30 3.60
N LEU A 93 3.27 -4.28 2.72
CA LEU A 93 4.52 -4.51 1.98
C LEU A 93 4.85 -3.36 1.03
N GLU A 94 3.85 -2.72 0.43
CA GLU A 94 3.96 -1.61 -0.53
C GLU A 94 4.24 -0.24 0.13
N GLY A 95 4.33 -0.19 1.46
CA GLY A 95 4.61 1.04 2.21
C GLY A 95 5.89 1.76 1.74
N SER A 96 5.76 3.00 1.29
CA SER A 96 6.91 3.79 0.79
C SER A 96 7.90 4.18 1.91
N ASP A 97 7.49 4.04 3.17
CA ASP A 97 8.34 4.19 4.35
C ASP A 97 9.50 3.18 4.37
N TRP A 98 9.34 1.97 3.82
CA TRP A 98 10.41 0.96 3.86
C TRP A 98 11.67 1.40 3.11
N PRO A 99 11.63 1.70 1.80
CA PRO A 99 12.81 2.23 1.11
C PRO A 99 13.24 3.60 1.66
N PHE A 100 12.31 4.45 2.14
CA PHE A 100 12.66 5.74 2.76
C PHE A 100 13.52 5.58 4.03
N LEU A 101 13.13 4.70 4.94
CA LEU A 101 13.89 4.41 6.17
C LEU A 101 15.23 3.74 5.88
N LEU A 102 15.31 2.93 4.82
CA LEU A 102 16.57 2.35 4.34
C LEU A 102 17.50 3.43 3.75
N TYR A 103 16.94 4.38 2.99
CA TYR A 103 17.69 5.49 2.39
C TYR A 103 18.26 6.45 3.44
N THR A 104 17.40 6.92 4.34
CA THR A 104 17.75 7.90 5.38
C THR A 104 18.58 7.29 6.51
N LYS A 105 18.67 5.96 6.58
CA LYS A 105 19.38 5.19 7.62
C LYS A 105 18.88 5.47 9.03
N GLN A 106 17.68 6.02 9.19
CA GLN A 106 17.09 6.34 10.49
C GLN A 106 16.69 5.07 11.27
N ALA A 107 16.22 4.04 10.56
CA ALA A 107 15.75 2.79 11.17
C ALA A 107 15.92 1.61 10.20
N LYS A 108 17.14 1.39 9.70
CA LYS A 108 17.43 0.43 8.62
C LYS A 108 17.04 -1.01 9.00
N GLU A 109 17.45 -1.47 10.19
CA GLU A 109 17.19 -2.81 10.68
C GLU A 109 15.69 -3.04 10.88
N TYR A 110 15.00 -2.03 11.42
CA TYR A 110 13.55 -2.06 11.60
C TYR A 110 12.82 -2.15 10.26
N ALA A 111 13.18 -1.32 9.28
CA ALA A 111 12.56 -1.34 7.96
C ALA A 111 12.78 -2.69 7.25
N ASN A 112 14.01 -3.23 7.30
CA ASN A 112 14.29 -4.57 6.81
C ASN A 112 13.42 -5.62 7.48
N GLN A 113 13.39 -5.64 8.81
CA GLN A 113 12.65 -6.65 9.56
C GLN A 113 11.16 -6.57 9.26
N ARG A 114 10.56 -5.37 9.28
CA ARG A 114 9.14 -5.16 9.02
C ARG A 114 8.74 -5.56 7.62
N PHE A 115 9.52 -5.15 6.61
CA PHE A 115 9.28 -5.55 5.22
C PHE A 115 9.25 -7.08 5.08
N HIS A 116 10.25 -7.76 5.65
CA HIS A 116 10.32 -9.22 5.56
C HIS A 116 9.21 -9.91 6.35
N HIS A 117 8.79 -9.38 7.50
CA HIS A 117 7.66 -9.93 8.26
C HIS A 117 6.35 -9.85 7.47
N HIS A 118 6.05 -8.71 6.83
CA HIS A 118 4.87 -8.57 5.97
C HIS A 118 4.96 -9.53 4.78
N HIS A 119 6.12 -9.62 4.13
CA HIS A 119 6.32 -10.56 3.03
C HIS A 119 6.14 -12.03 3.46
N GLN A 120 6.65 -12.42 4.62
CA GLN A 120 6.50 -13.78 5.15
C GLN A 120 5.03 -14.12 5.45
N ARG A 121 4.28 -13.21 6.08
CA ARG A 121 2.84 -13.36 6.33
C ARG A 121 2.06 -13.43 5.02
N PHE A 122 2.37 -12.54 4.08
CA PHE A 122 1.81 -12.57 2.73
C PHE A 122 2.02 -13.95 2.07
N LEU A 123 3.25 -14.45 2.03
CA LEU A 123 3.56 -15.75 1.42
C LEU A 123 2.84 -16.91 2.12
N LYS A 124 2.72 -16.86 3.45
CA LYS A 124 1.98 -17.87 4.22
C LYS A 124 0.49 -17.90 3.84
N LEU A 125 -0.14 -16.73 3.77
CA LEU A 125 -1.55 -16.59 3.39
C LEU A 125 -1.79 -16.96 1.92
N LEU A 126 -0.89 -16.52 1.04
CA LEU A 126 -0.91 -16.86 -0.38
C LEU A 126 -0.76 -18.38 -0.59
N TRP A 127 0.11 -19.05 0.17
CA TRP A 127 0.26 -20.50 0.12
C TRP A 127 -1.02 -21.25 0.54
N ALA A 128 -1.72 -20.74 1.57
CA ALA A 128 -3.04 -21.25 1.92
C ALA A 128 -4.06 -21.01 0.79
N ALA A 129 -4.04 -19.82 0.19
CA ALA A 129 -4.93 -19.47 -0.92
C ALA A 129 -4.68 -20.27 -2.21
N LYS A 130 -3.48 -20.86 -2.39
CA LYS A 130 -3.19 -21.78 -3.50
C LYS A 130 -4.00 -23.08 -3.45
N ASN A 131 -4.54 -23.48 -2.29
CA ASN A 131 -5.44 -24.62 -2.17
C ASN A 131 -6.27 -24.54 -0.89
N PHE A 132 -7.45 -23.92 -0.97
CA PHE A 132 -8.34 -23.75 0.17
C PHE A 132 -8.92 -25.06 0.73
N ASN A 133 -8.91 -26.15 -0.05
CA ASN A 133 -9.36 -27.47 0.42
C ASN A 133 -8.39 -28.09 1.44
N ASP A 134 -7.13 -27.66 1.45
CA ASP A 134 -6.12 -28.12 2.40
C ASP A 134 -6.11 -27.24 3.65
N ARG A 135 -6.99 -27.57 4.60
CA ARG A 135 -7.14 -26.82 5.86
C ARG A 135 -5.92 -26.89 6.79
N ASN A 136 -4.91 -27.70 6.48
CA ASN A 136 -3.66 -27.72 7.23
C ASN A 136 -2.72 -26.58 6.83
N ARG A 137 -3.00 -25.87 5.72
CA ARG A 137 -2.14 -24.78 5.25
C ARG A 137 -2.21 -23.55 6.13
N ILE A 138 -3.37 -23.28 6.74
CA ILE A 138 -3.51 -22.23 7.74
C ILE A 138 -4.63 -22.61 8.71
N SER A 139 -4.31 -22.58 10.00
CA SER A 139 -5.31 -22.79 11.05
C SER A 139 -6.06 -21.49 11.35
N LEU A 140 -7.26 -21.59 11.92
CA LEU A 140 -8.00 -20.43 12.41
C LEU A 140 -7.16 -19.58 13.37
N ARG A 141 -6.48 -20.23 14.32
CA ARG A 141 -5.61 -19.56 15.30
C ARG A 141 -4.47 -18.79 14.64
N GLU A 142 -3.80 -19.41 13.66
CA GLU A 142 -2.69 -18.76 12.95
C GLU A 142 -3.18 -17.53 12.15
N LEU A 143 -4.35 -17.64 11.50
CA LEU A 143 -4.96 -16.49 10.83
C LEU A 143 -5.32 -15.38 11.82
N GLU A 144 -5.92 -15.71 12.96
CA GLU A 144 -6.28 -14.75 14.02
C GLU A 144 -5.05 -14.07 14.62
N GLU A 145 -3.94 -14.79 14.78
CA GLU A 145 -2.67 -14.22 15.23
C GLU A 145 -2.16 -13.16 14.24
N ILE A 146 -2.19 -13.45 12.92
CA ILE A 146 -1.81 -12.47 11.89
C ILE A 146 -2.78 -11.27 11.90
N GLU A 147 -4.09 -11.52 11.90
CA GLU A 147 -5.11 -10.47 11.93
C GLU A 147 -5.01 -9.57 13.17
N SER A 148 -4.58 -10.11 14.31
CA SER A 148 -4.37 -9.34 15.53
C SER A 148 -3.18 -8.36 15.45
N ILE A 149 -2.18 -8.70 14.64
CA ILE A 149 -0.99 -7.88 14.43
C ILE A 149 -1.27 -6.83 13.36
N ASP A 150 -1.84 -7.25 12.23
CA ASP A 150 -2.03 -6.45 11.02
C ASP A 150 -3.53 -6.26 10.71
N SER A 151 -4.18 -5.44 11.53
CA SER A 151 -5.64 -5.25 11.58
C SER A 151 -6.16 -4.01 10.83
N CYS A 152 -5.35 -3.38 9.98
CA CYS A 152 -5.81 -2.23 9.19
C CYS A 152 -6.83 -2.64 8.10
N PHE A 153 -7.67 -1.70 7.64
CA PHE A 153 -8.60 -1.93 6.52
C PHE A 153 -9.50 -3.18 6.69
N GLN A 154 -10.32 -3.21 7.75
CA GLN A 154 -11.21 -4.34 8.02
C GLN A 154 -12.17 -4.63 6.84
N ASP A 155 -12.59 -3.58 6.15
CA ASP A 155 -13.49 -3.65 4.99
C ASP A 155 -12.76 -3.65 3.64
N VAL A 156 -11.48 -4.07 3.60
CA VAL A 156 -10.71 -4.13 2.35
C VAL A 156 -11.47 -4.93 1.28
N ASN A 157 -11.62 -4.32 0.11
CA ASN A 157 -12.23 -4.94 -1.04
C ASN A 157 -11.16 -5.61 -1.92
N ILE A 158 -11.18 -6.94 -1.96
CA ILE A 158 -10.23 -7.74 -2.74
C ILE A 158 -10.35 -7.54 -4.26
N ASP A 159 -11.48 -7.02 -4.74
CA ASP A 159 -11.67 -6.72 -6.16
C ASP A 159 -10.73 -5.62 -6.68
N TYR A 160 -10.24 -4.75 -5.80
CA TYR A 160 -9.26 -3.72 -6.18
C TYR A 160 -7.89 -4.28 -6.57
N PHE A 161 -7.63 -5.54 -6.21
CA PHE A 161 -6.38 -6.27 -6.46
C PHE A 161 -6.50 -7.24 -7.65
N LYS A 162 -7.68 -7.33 -8.29
CA LYS A 162 -7.82 -8.12 -9.51
C LYS A 162 -7.09 -7.42 -10.66
N LYS A 163 -6.44 -8.23 -11.48
CA LYS A 163 -5.78 -7.75 -12.70
C LYS A 163 -6.76 -6.96 -13.56
N ARG A 164 -6.39 -5.73 -13.91
CA ARG A 164 -7.17 -4.90 -14.82
C ARG A 164 -6.78 -5.24 -16.25
N ASN A 165 -7.77 -5.57 -17.08
CA ASN A 165 -7.59 -5.59 -18.52
C ASN A 165 -7.53 -4.13 -18.98
N VAL A 166 -6.32 -3.60 -19.16
CA VAL A 166 -6.07 -2.26 -19.73
C VAL A 166 -5.71 -2.41 -21.20
#